data_AF-A0A2V9U610-F1
#
_entry.id   AF-A0A2V9U610-F1
#
_cell.length_a   1.000
_cell.length_b   1.000
_cell.length_c   1.000
_cell.angle_alpha   90.00
_cell.angle_beta   90.00
_cell.angle_gamma   90.00
#
_symmetry.space_group_name_H-M   'P 1'
#
loop_
_entity.id
_entity.type
_entity.pdbx_description
1 polymer ?
#
loop_
_entity_poly.entity_id
_entity_poly.type
_entity_poly.pdbx_seq_one_letter_code
_entity_poly.pdbx_strand_id
1 'polypeptide(L)'
;MSVIPESHPLRQFFSEMVGRHYAEEIGIRDPQLIAYVAHLLTEFCDAEQLFKVHDAANRPIDDVGGMLLESDPVYGPAPSFDRERQVRKHIGDFTLFFTGMFPESLNHYRLRRQRMESFVDWMKAGKESYYI
;
A
#
# COMPACT_ATOMS: atom_id res chain seq x y z
N MET A 1 -2.05 -2.49 18.27
CA MET A 1 -2.21 -1.62 17.09
C MET A 1 -2.39 -0.19 17.57
N SER A 2 -1.41 0.68 17.33
CA SER A 2 -1.60 2.11 17.61
C SER A 2 -2.38 2.71 16.42
N VAL A 3 -3.62 3.13 16.66
CA VAL A 3 -4.38 3.88 15.65
C VAL A 3 -3.84 5.30 15.69
N ILE A 4 -3.27 5.78 14.57
CA ILE A 4 -2.75 7.14 14.49
C ILE A 4 -3.95 8.11 14.56
N PRO A 5 -4.05 8.97 15.59
CA PRO A 5 -5.20 9.87 15.73
C PRO A 5 -5.34 10.84 14.56
N GLU A 6 -6.55 11.33 14.30
CA GLU A 6 -6.79 12.38 13.31
C GLU A 6 -6.00 13.66 13.57
N SER A 7 -5.79 13.98 14.85
CA SER A 7 -5.00 15.12 15.30
C SER A 7 -3.49 14.88 15.28
N HIS A 8 -3.02 13.75 14.74
CA HIS A 8 -1.60 13.44 14.73
C HIS A 8 -0.83 14.43 13.83
N PRO A 9 0.29 15.03 14.30
CA PRO A 9 1.03 16.03 13.54
C PRO A 9 1.49 15.56 12.15
N LEU A 10 1.89 14.29 12.01
CA LEU A 10 2.25 13.75 10.69
C LEU A 10 1.09 13.75 9.69
N ARG A 11 -0.14 13.49 10.16
CA ARG A 11 -1.32 13.49 9.29
C ARG A 11 -1.64 14.89 8.80
N GLN A 12 -1.53 15.89 9.66
CA GLN A 12 -1.69 17.30 9.28
C GLN A 12 -0.62 17.71 8.26
N PHE A 13 0.65 17.39 8.56
CA PHE A 13 1.77 17.66 7.66
C PHE A 13 1.57 17.06 6.26
N PHE A 14 1.22 15.77 6.17
CA PHE A 14 0.99 15.15 4.87
C PHE A 14 -0.27 15.69 4.18
N SER A 15 -1.32 16.05 4.92
CA SER A 15 -2.54 16.63 4.33
C SER A 15 -2.25 17.98 3.66
N GLU A 16 -1.47 18.84 4.32
CA GLU A 16 -1.04 20.13 3.74
C GLU A 16 -0.11 19.93 2.54
N MET A 17 0.89 19.05 2.67
CA MET A 17 1.85 18.78 1.61
C MET A 17 1.19 18.23 0.35
N VAL A 18 0.39 17.16 0.50
CA VAL A 18 -0.33 16.51 -0.61
C VAL A 18 -1.32 17.48 -1.23
N GLY A 19 -2.11 18.19 -0.41
CA GLY A 19 -3.10 19.14 -0.89
C GLY A 19 -2.49 20.26 -1.72
N ARG A 20 -1.39 20.86 -1.25
CA ARG A 20 -0.68 21.90 -1.99
C ARG A 20 -0.11 21.38 -3.31
N HIS A 21 0.63 20.27 -3.27
CA HIS A 21 1.26 19.71 -4.46
C HIS A 21 0.23 19.27 -5.51
N TYR A 22 -0.86 18.63 -5.09
CA TYR A 22 -1.94 18.22 -5.99
C TYR A 22 -2.62 19.43 -6.62
N ALA A 23 -2.87 20.50 -5.86
CA ALA A 23 -3.52 21.69 -6.38
C ALA A 23 -2.64 22.51 -7.33
N GLU A 24 -1.34 22.62 -7.04
CA GLU A 24 -0.41 23.50 -7.76
C GLU A 24 0.25 22.81 -8.95
N GLU A 25 0.65 21.54 -8.83
CA GLU A 25 1.44 20.86 -9.87
C GLU A 25 0.60 19.95 -10.76
N ILE A 26 -0.46 19.34 -10.22
CA ILE A 26 -1.27 18.34 -10.93
C ILE A 26 -2.67 18.89 -11.29
N GLY A 27 -3.13 19.94 -10.59
CA GLY A 27 -4.47 20.51 -10.75
C GLY A 27 -5.61 19.70 -10.10
N ILE A 28 -5.28 18.74 -9.24
CA ILE A 28 -6.26 17.92 -8.51
C ILE A 28 -6.67 18.63 -7.23
N ARG A 29 -7.98 18.77 -7.01
CA ARG A 29 -8.56 19.45 -5.83
C ARG A 29 -9.64 18.60 -5.14
N ASP A 30 -9.45 17.29 -5.15
CA ASP A 30 -10.36 16.35 -4.49
C ASP A 30 -9.95 16.15 -3.02
N PRO A 31 -10.75 16.63 -2.04
CA PRO A 31 -10.43 16.48 -0.63
C PRO A 31 -10.36 15.02 -0.17
N GLN A 32 -11.13 14.12 -0.78
CA GLN A 32 -11.13 12.70 -0.41
C GLN A 32 -9.83 12.03 -0.84
N LEU A 33 -9.35 12.32 -2.06
CA LEU A 33 -8.08 11.79 -2.54
C LEU A 33 -6.91 12.33 -1.73
N ILE A 34 -6.91 13.64 -1.41
CA ILE A 34 -5.88 14.25 -0.56
C ILE A 34 -5.84 13.58 0.81
N ALA A 35 -7.01 13.42 1.46
CA ALA A 35 -7.10 12.77 2.77
C ALA A 35 -6.65 11.29 2.71
N TYR A 36 -6.98 10.59 1.62
CA TYR A 36 -6.57 9.21 1.41
C TYR A 36 -5.07 9.05 1.35
N VAL A 37 -4.41 9.81 0.48
CA VAL A 37 -2.96 9.74 0.27
C VAL A 37 -2.21 10.22 1.52
N ALA A 38 -2.68 11.28 2.17
CA ALA A 38 -2.10 11.74 3.43
C ALA A 38 -2.19 10.67 4.53
N HIS A 39 -3.33 9.98 4.63
CA HIS A 39 -3.50 8.89 5.58
C HIS A 39 -2.57 7.72 5.26
N LEU A 40 -2.47 7.30 4.00
CA LEU A 40 -1.56 6.24 3.54
C LEU A 40 -0.11 6.55 3.88
N LEU A 41 0.37 7.76 3.58
CA LEU A 41 1.73 8.20 3.91
C LEU A 41 1.97 8.21 5.43
N THR A 42 0.95 8.59 6.20
CA THR A 42 1.01 8.58 7.66
C THR A 42 1.08 7.17 8.22
N GLU A 43 0.22 6.24 7.75
CA GLU A 43 0.22 4.86 8.23
C GLU A 43 1.55 4.17 7.96
N PHE A 44 2.13 4.38 6.77
CA PHE A 44 3.35 3.68 6.35
C PHE A 44 4.65 4.31 6.87
N CYS A 45 4.55 5.36 7.69
CA CYS A 45 5.66 5.76 8.56
C CYS A 45 5.93 4.72 9.66
N ASP A 46 4.95 3.87 9.98
CA ASP A 46 5.12 2.72 10.89
C ASP A 46 5.40 1.45 10.07
N ALA A 47 6.59 0.87 10.27
CA ALA A 47 7.00 -0.35 9.58
C ALA A 47 6.10 -1.55 9.91
N GLU A 48 5.48 -1.60 11.09
CA GLU A 48 4.52 -2.64 11.42
C GLU A 48 3.27 -2.57 10.54
N GLN A 49 2.86 -1.36 10.13
CA GLN A 49 1.74 -1.19 9.19
C GLN A 49 2.10 -1.61 7.78
N LEU A 50 3.35 -1.37 7.34
CA LEU A 50 3.85 -1.83 6.05
C LEU A 50 3.82 -3.36 5.94
N PHE A 51 4.23 -4.06 7.00
CA PHE A 51 4.36 -5.52 7.04
C PHE A 51 3.25 -6.22 7.85
N LYS A 52 2.05 -5.61 7.92
CA LYS A 52 0.94 -6.12 8.74
C LYS A 52 0.28 -7.40 8.21
N VAL A 53 0.47 -7.73 6.94
CA VAL A 53 -0.04 -8.97 6.35
C VAL A 53 0.92 -10.11 6.70
N HIS A 54 0.39 -11.16 7.32
CA HIS A 54 1.15 -12.33 7.75
C HIS A 54 0.64 -13.57 7.05
N ASP A 55 1.54 -14.53 6.82
CA ASP A 55 1.19 -15.85 6.32
C ASP A 55 0.62 -16.76 7.43
N ALA A 56 0.21 -17.97 7.06
CA ALA A 56 -0.31 -18.97 8.00
C ALA A 56 0.69 -19.39 9.11
N ALA A 57 1.99 -19.15 8.92
CA ALA A 57 3.02 -19.38 9.94
C ALA A 57 3.32 -18.12 10.78
N ASN A 58 2.47 -17.09 10.67
CA ASN A 58 2.59 -15.79 11.32
C ASN A 58 3.91 -15.07 10.98
N ARG A 59 4.40 -15.23 9.75
CA ARG A 59 5.55 -14.47 9.23
C ARG A 59 5.05 -13.30 8.39
N PRO A 60 5.64 -12.10 8.53
CA PRO A 60 5.26 -10.96 7.71
C PRO A 60 5.57 -11.24 6.24
N ILE A 61 4.62 -10.89 5.38
CA ILE A 61 4.77 -10.96 3.92
C ILE A 61 5.23 -9.59 3.42
N ASP A 62 6.31 -9.57 2.66
CA ASP A 62 6.98 -8.35 2.19
C ASP A 62 7.08 -8.27 0.66
N ASP A 63 6.36 -9.14 -0.06
CA ASP A 63 6.24 -9.13 -1.51
C ASP A 63 4.77 -9.20 -1.98
N VAL A 64 4.47 -8.58 -3.12
CA VAL A 64 3.11 -8.45 -3.64
C VAL A 64 2.53 -9.80 -4.04
N GLY A 65 3.31 -10.67 -4.70
CA GLY A 65 2.89 -12.04 -5.02
C GLY A 65 2.47 -12.86 -3.80
N GLY A 66 3.23 -12.78 -2.70
CA GLY A 66 2.86 -13.38 -1.43
C GLY A 66 1.54 -12.83 -0.88
N MET A 67 1.34 -11.51 -0.92
CA MET A 67 0.10 -10.89 -0.44
C MET A 67 -1.09 -11.25 -1.33
N LEU A 68 -0.90 -11.37 -2.64
CA LEU A 68 -1.93 -11.82 -3.59
C LEU A 68 -2.39 -13.24 -3.26
N LEU A 69 -1.44 -14.15 -3.00
CA LEU A 69 -1.77 -15.50 -2.55
C LEU A 69 -2.54 -15.47 -1.23
N GLU A 70 -2.09 -14.66 -0.26
CA GLU A 70 -2.75 -14.50 1.04
C GLU A 70 -4.17 -13.91 0.94
N SER A 71 -4.45 -13.17 -0.14
CA SER A 71 -5.76 -12.54 -0.37
C SER A 71 -6.81 -13.48 -0.98
N ASP A 72 -6.42 -14.62 -1.56
CA ASP A 72 -7.33 -15.47 -2.33
C ASP A 72 -8.27 -16.27 -1.40
N PRO A 73 -9.62 -16.08 -1.49
CA PRO A 73 -10.58 -16.77 -0.64
C PRO A 73 -11.09 -18.10 -1.21
N VAL A 74 -10.76 -18.43 -2.45
CA VAL A 74 -11.23 -19.64 -3.15
C VAL A 74 -10.16 -20.74 -3.10
N TYR A 75 -8.92 -20.38 -3.40
CA TYR A 75 -7.79 -21.30 -3.47
C TYR A 75 -6.67 -20.95 -2.48
N GLY A 76 -6.75 -19.79 -1.84
CA GLY A 76 -5.78 -19.31 -0.86
C GLY A 76 -6.25 -19.42 0.59
N PRO A 77 -5.51 -18.78 1.50
CA PRO A 77 -5.74 -18.85 2.94
C PRO A 77 -6.74 -17.81 3.45
N ALA A 78 -7.28 -16.91 2.61
CA ALA A 78 -8.22 -15.91 3.07
C ALA A 78 -9.55 -16.60 3.51
N PRO A 79 -9.98 -16.43 4.78
CA PRO A 79 -11.17 -17.09 5.30
C PRO A 79 -12.48 -16.48 4.79
N SER A 80 -12.45 -15.33 4.12
CA SER A 80 -13.64 -14.63 3.62
C SER A 80 -13.30 -13.59 2.55
N PHE A 81 -14.33 -13.19 1.79
CA PHE A 81 -14.25 -12.05 0.86
C PHE A 81 -13.97 -10.72 1.57
N ASP A 82 -14.35 -10.57 2.84
CA ASP A 82 -13.98 -9.38 3.63
C ASP A 82 -12.47 -9.36 3.91
N ARG A 83 -11.87 -10.51 4.21
CA ARG A 83 -10.42 -10.60 4.36
C ARG A 83 -9.71 -10.35 3.04
N GLU A 84 -10.23 -10.90 1.92
CA GLU A 84 -9.72 -10.58 0.58
C GLU A 84 -9.69 -9.07 0.37
N ARG A 85 -10.82 -8.37 0.56
CA ARG A 85 -10.91 -6.90 0.39
C ARG A 85 -9.89 -6.15 1.25
N GLN A 86 -9.69 -6.56 2.50
CA GLN A 86 -8.71 -5.95 3.39
C GLN A 86 -7.27 -6.13 2.88
N VAL A 87 -6.90 -7.33 2.44
CA VAL A 87 -5.56 -7.60 1.91
C VAL A 87 -5.37 -6.90 0.57
N ARG A 88 -6.39 -6.91 -0.31
CA ARG A 88 -6.38 -6.23 -1.60
C ARG A 88 -6.22 -4.71 -1.46
N LYS A 89 -6.96 -4.08 -0.54
CA LYS A 89 -6.72 -2.66 -0.21
C LYS A 89 -5.28 -2.43 0.23
N HIS A 90 -4.73 -3.29 1.10
CA HIS A 90 -3.33 -3.17 1.53
C HIS A 90 -2.34 -3.34 0.37
N ILE A 91 -2.57 -4.26 -0.57
CA ILE A 91 -1.75 -4.42 -1.78
C ILE A 91 -1.78 -3.14 -2.61
N GLY A 92 -2.97 -2.55 -2.81
CA GLY A 92 -3.12 -1.26 -3.50
C GLY A 92 -2.30 -0.16 -2.84
N ASP A 93 -2.43 -0.03 -1.51
CA ASP A 93 -1.72 1.01 -0.76
C ASP A 93 -0.21 0.80 -0.76
N PHE A 94 0.23 -0.44 -0.52
CA PHE A 94 1.63 -0.84 -0.50
C PHE A 94 2.31 -0.56 -1.83
N THR A 95 1.67 -0.96 -2.93
CA THR A 95 2.19 -0.69 -4.27
C THR A 95 2.19 0.81 -4.60
N LEU A 96 1.13 1.55 -4.24
CA LEU A 96 1.07 3.01 -4.44
C LEU A 96 2.19 3.73 -3.70
N PHE A 97 2.47 3.33 -2.45
CA PHE A 97 3.55 3.89 -1.65
C PHE A 97 4.93 3.62 -2.26
N PHE A 98 5.27 2.35 -2.53
CA PHE A 98 6.61 2.01 -3.03
C PHE A 98 6.85 2.53 -4.44
N THR A 99 5.84 2.49 -5.31
CA THR A 99 5.98 2.99 -6.68
C THR A 99 6.06 4.51 -6.73
N GLY A 100 5.40 5.23 -5.80
CA GLY A 100 5.47 6.69 -5.71
C GLY A 100 6.72 7.21 -4.99
N MET A 101 7.13 6.59 -3.89
CA MET A 101 8.23 7.08 -3.04
C MET A 101 9.61 6.54 -3.44
N PHE A 102 9.67 5.34 -4.02
CA PHE A 102 10.93 4.65 -4.31
C PHE A 102 10.97 3.97 -5.69
N PRO A 103 10.59 4.68 -6.78
CA PRO A 103 10.48 4.06 -8.10
C PRO A 103 11.78 3.43 -8.61
N GLU A 104 12.94 4.01 -8.30
CA GLU A 104 14.26 3.48 -8.69
C GLU A 104 14.66 2.25 -7.87
N SER A 105 14.24 2.19 -6.61
CA SER A 105 14.58 1.09 -5.70
C SER A 105 13.85 -0.20 -6.07
N LEU A 106 12.65 -0.11 -6.67
CA LEU A 106 11.95 -1.26 -7.23
C LEU A 106 12.72 -1.90 -8.39
N ASN A 107 13.54 -1.12 -9.12
CA ASN A 107 14.48 -1.66 -10.09
C ASN A 107 15.70 -2.34 -9.44
N HIS A 108 16.07 -1.99 -8.20
CA HIS A 108 17.18 -2.62 -7.47
C HIS A 108 16.75 -3.83 -6.63
N TYR A 109 15.50 -3.90 -6.16
CA TYR A 109 14.92 -5.09 -5.52
C TYR A 109 14.99 -6.33 -6.44
N ARG A 110 15.06 -6.10 -7.76
CA ARG A 110 15.34 -7.10 -8.81
C ARG A 110 16.60 -7.95 -8.56
N LEU A 111 17.55 -7.47 -7.74
CA LEU A 111 18.84 -8.12 -7.52
C LEU A 111 18.93 -8.95 -6.23
N ARG A 112 18.00 -8.80 -5.27
CA ARG A 112 18.16 -9.38 -3.92
C ARG A 112 17.22 -10.54 -3.60
N ARG A 113 16.16 -10.76 -4.39
CA ARG A 113 15.27 -11.93 -4.25
C ARG A 113 14.93 -12.53 -5.59
N GLN A 114 14.89 -13.85 -5.62
CA GLN A 114 14.53 -14.70 -6.75
C GLN A 114 13.01 -14.66 -7.05
N ARG A 115 12.39 -13.46 -7.03
CA ARG A 115 11.00 -13.22 -7.48
C ARG A 115 11.00 -12.01 -8.41
N MET A 116 10.88 -12.30 -9.71
CA MET A 116 10.71 -11.33 -10.79
C MET A 116 9.29 -10.79 -10.74
N GLU A 117 9.05 -9.74 -9.99
CA GLU A 117 7.89 -8.88 -10.24
C GLU A 117 8.43 -7.54 -10.72
N SER A 118 8.10 -7.19 -11.98
CA SER A 118 8.50 -5.91 -12.57
C SER A 118 7.76 -4.77 -11.86
N PHE A 119 8.30 -3.55 -11.92
CA PHE A 119 7.59 -2.33 -11.51
C PHE A 119 6.20 -2.23 -12.16
N VAL A 120 6.09 -2.66 -13.42
CA VAL A 120 4.82 -2.73 -14.17
C VAL A 120 3.85 -3.74 -13.54
N ASP A 121 4.36 -4.88 -13.08
CA ASP A 121 3.53 -5.90 -12.43
C ASP A 121 3.02 -5.41 -11.08
N TRP A 122 3.85 -4.68 -10.33
CA TRP A 122 3.45 -4.03 -9.08
C TRP A 122 2.35 -3.00 -9.30
N MET A 123 2.53 -2.11 -10.28
CA MET A 123 1.50 -1.11 -10.63
C MET A 123 0.19 -1.78 -11.06
N LYS A 124 0.28 -2.86 -11.86
CA LYS A 124 -0.89 -3.60 -12.33
C LYS A 124 -1.61 -4.27 -11.17
N ALA A 125 -0.90 -5.03 -10.34
CA ALA A 125 -1.45 -5.71 -9.18
C ALA A 125 -2.09 -4.72 -8.18
N GLY A 126 -1.44 -3.58 -7.95
CA GLY A 126 -1.96 -2.50 -7.12
C GLY A 126 -3.28 -1.95 -7.61
N LYS A 127 -3.33 -1.56 -8.89
CA LYS A 127 -4.54 -1.04 -9.52
C LYS A 127 -5.68 -2.05 -9.51
N GLU A 128 -5.40 -3.30 -9.88
CA GLU A 128 -6.39 -4.39 -9.87
C GLU A 128 -6.95 -4.63 -8.46
N SER A 129 -6.11 -4.49 -7.43
CA SER A 129 -6.55 -4.71 -6.05
C SER A 129 -7.50 -3.64 -5.52
N TYR A 130 -7.50 -2.42 -6.07
CA TYR A 130 -8.51 -1.41 -5.72
C TYR A 130 -9.91 -1.70 -6.27
N TYR A 131 -10.05 -2.64 -7.23
CA TYR A 131 -11.34 -3.03 -7.80
C TYR A 131 -12.01 -4.20 -7.07
N ILE A 132 -11.33 -4.82 -6.10
CA ILE A 132 -11.83 -5.94 -5.31
C ILE A 132 -12.50 -5.44 -4.03
#